data_AF-A0A2X0ISG4-F1
#
_entry.id   AF-A0A2X0ISG4-F1
#
_cell.length_a   1.000
_cell.length_b   1.000
_cell.length_c   1.000
_cell.angle_alpha   90.00
_cell.angle_beta   90.00
_cell.angle_gamma   90.00
#
_symmetry.space_group_name_H-M   'P 1'
#
loop_
_entity.id
_entity.type
_entity.pdbx_description
1 polymer ?
#
loop_
_entity_poly.entity_id
_entity_poly.type
_entity_poly.pdbx_seq_one_letter_code
_entity_poly.pdbx_strand_id
1 'polypeptide(L)'
;MGGVPRCARAERPWRVSCPRAARWTWPPRRTCARLLEAVRRHPAGIVVELSGVTFADCRAVGALVAARNLAAELGRPRPVLRGTPPPVARLLKATGTHHLFTHHA
;
A
#
# COMPACT_ATOMS: atom_id res chain seq x y z
N MET A 1 33.31 2.79 -29.05
CA MET A 1 32.75 1.64 -28.31
C MET A 1 32.27 2.12 -26.95
N GLY A 2 30.96 2.23 -26.76
CA GLY A 2 30.37 2.66 -25.49
C GLY A 2 28.96 2.09 -25.42
N GLY A 3 28.84 0.85 -24.96
CA GLY A 3 27.58 0.12 -24.89
C GLY A 3 26.68 0.67 -23.80
N VAL A 4 25.44 0.97 -24.14
CA VAL A 4 24.36 1.29 -23.20
C VAL A 4 24.02 0.02 -22.42
N PRO A 5 24.02 0.00 -21.07
CA PRO A 5 23.61 -1.20 -20.35
C PRO A 5 22.09 -1.36 -20.45
N ARG A 6 21.68 -2.44 -21.13
CA ARG A 6 20.29 -2.91 -21.16
C ARG A 6 19.82 -3.24 -19.75
N CYS A 7 18.61 -2.80 -19.40
CA CYS A 7 17.92 -3.19 -18.17
C CYS A 7 17.81 -4.71 -18.08
N ALA A 8 18.57 -5.31 -17.15
CA ALA A 8 18.39 -6.70 -16.79
C ALA A 8 17.01 -6.88 -16.14
N ARG A 9 16.23 -7.80 -16.70
CA ARG A 9 14.92 -8.22 -16.22
C ARG A 9 15.09 -8.89 -14.86
N ALA A 10 14.89 -8.14 -13.78
CA ALA A 10 14.88 -8.67 -12.42
C ALA A 10 13.53 -9.36 -12.15
N GLU A 11 13.55 -10.69 -12.19
CA GLU A 11 12.48 -11.53 -11.71
C GLU A 11 12.39 -11.36 -10.18
N ARG A 12 11.23 -10.89 -9.67
CA ARG A 12 10.85 -10.58 -8.26
C ARG A 12 10.93 -9.07 -7.87
N PRO A 13 9.88 -8.28 -8.14
CA PRO A 13 9.93 -6.82 -8.07
C PRO A 13 9.76 -6.16 -6.69
N TRP A 14 9.87 -6.87 -5.55
CA TRP A 14 9.65 -6.26 -4.22
C TRP A 14 10.75 -6.45 -3.19
N ARG A 15 11.87 -7.11 -3.53
CA ARG A 15 13.08 -7.11 -2.69
C ARG A 15 14.13 -6.18 -3.28
N VAL A 16 13.85 -4.88 -3.22
CA VAL A 16 14.94 -3.91 -3.08
C VAL A 16 15.09 -3.64 -1.59
N SER A 17 16.24 -4.03 -1.04
CA SER A 17 16.73 -3.54 0.24
C SER A 17 16.56 -2.02 0.25
N CYS A 18 15.75 -1.51 1.17
CA CYS A 18 15.40 -0.11 1.23
C CYS A 18 16.25 0.56 2.32
N PRO A 19 17.41 1.15 2.01
CA PRO A 19 18.06 2.05 2.95
C PRO A 19 17.27 3.38 2.91
N ARG A 20 16.95 3.91 4.09
CA ARG A 20 16.36 5.24 4.34
C ARG A 20 14.90 5.45 3.96
N ALA A 21 14.07 5.36 4.99
CA ALA A 21 12.73 5.92 5.12
C ALA A 21 12.65 7.48 5.01
N ALA A 22 13.26 8.13 4.01
CA ALA A 22 13.44 9.59 4.04
C ALA A 22 13.24 10.37 2.72
N ARG A 23 12.46 9.88 1.74
CA ARG A 23 12.20 10.69 0.52
C ARG A 23 10.74 10.69 0.02
N TRP A 24 9.80 10.67 0.96
CA TRP A 24 8.42 11.07 0.68
C TRP A 24 7.87 11.82 1.90
N THR A 25 8.37 13.02 2.17
CA THR A 25 7.77 13.89 3.20
C THR A 25 6.48 14.49 2.64
N TRP A 26 5.45 13.67 2.54
CA TRP A 26 4.07 14.16 2.44
C TRP A 26 3.61 14.52 3.86
N PRO A 27 3.02 15.70 4.11
CA PRO A 27 2.37 15.94 5.40
C PRO A 27 1.29 14.86 5.57
N PRO A 28 1.27 14.11 6.69
CA PRO A 28 0.27 13.06 6.87
C PRO A 28 -1.09 13.75 7.03
N ARG A 29 -1.87 13.80 5.95
CA ARG A 29 -3.30 14.12 6.07
C ARG A 29 -3.93 13.10 7.01
N ARG A 30 -5.00 13.51 7.70
CA ARG A 30 -5.67 12.76 8.78
C ARG A 30 -5.88 11.27 8.45
N THR A 31 -6.21 10.92 7.21
CA THR A 31 -6.49 9.53 6.80
C THR A 31 -5.26 8.61 6.90
N CYS A 32 -4.09 9.05 6.43
CA CYS A 32 -2.86 8.24 6.51
C CYS A 32 -2.44 8.09 7.98
N ALA A 33 -2.44 9.18 8.75
CA ALA A 33 -2.12 9.16 10.17
C ALA A 33 -3.03 8.19 10.96
N ARG A 34 -4.36 8.25 10.73
CA ARG A 34 -5.31 7.37 11.41
C ARG A 34 -5.15 5.90 11.02
N LEU A 35 -4.82 5.62 9.76
CA LEU A 35 -4.62 4.25 9.30
C LEU A 35 -3.34 3.64 9.88
N LEU A 36 -2.23 4.39 9.87
CA LEU A 36 -0.97 3.94 10.49
C LEU A 36 -1.14 3.74 11.99
N GLU A 37 -1.87 4.63 12.65
CA GLU A 37 -2.15 4.53 14.07
C GLU A 37 -3.03 3.32 14.40
N ALA A 38 -4.04 3.02 13.58
CA ALA A 38 -4.83 1.79 13.71
C ALA A 38 -3.93 0.54 13.56
N VAL A 39 -3.02 0.54 12.58
CA VAL A 39 -2.05 -0.56 12.42
C VAL A 39 -1.20 -0.74 13.66
N ARG A 40 -0.79 0.34 14.36
CA ARG A 40 0.00 0.26 15.61
C ARG A 40 -0.80 -0.24 16.80
N ARG A 41 -2.07 0.18 16.92
CA ARG A 41 -2.93 -0.19 18.05
C ARG A 41 -3.50 -1.61 17.96
N HIS A 42 -3.63 -2.18 16.76
CA HIS A 42 -4.27 -3.47 16.57
C HIS A 42 -3.27 -4.54 16.08
N PRO A 43 -2.64 -5.32 16.98
CA PRO A 43 -1.64 -6.34 16.60
C PRO A 43 -2.24 -7.52 15.83
N ALA A 44 -3.53 -7.82 16.04
CA ALA A 44 -4.25 -8.87 15.32
C ALA A 44 -4.55 -8.52 13.84
N GLY A 45 -4.21 -7.32 13.38
CA GLY A 45 -4.51 -6.82 12.05
C GLY A 45 -5.69 -5.86 12.02
N ILE A 46 -5.96 -5.31 10.83
CA ILE A 46 -7.03 -4.33 10.61
C ILE A 46 -7.85 -4.68 9.38
N VAL A 47 -9.15 -4.35 9.43
CA VAL A 47 -10.05 -4.36 8.29
C VAL A 47 -10.34 -2.90 7.90
N VAL A 48 -10.14 -2.58 6.62
CA VAL A 48 -10.41 -1.27 6.04
C VAL A 48 -11.70 -1.37 5.23
N GLU A 49 -12.75 -0.75 5.73
CA GLU A 49 -14.05 -0.69 5.07
C GLU A 49 -14.04 0.38 3.97
N LEU A 50 -14.31 -0.02 2.74
CA LEU A 50 -14.26 0.84 1.55
C LEU A 50 -15.62 1.01 0.86
N SER A 51 -16.69 0.34 1.31
CA SER A 51 -18.01 0.39 0.65
C SER A 51 -18.57 1.81 0.47
N GLY A 52 -18.28 2.73 1.39
CA GLY A 52 -18.69 4.15 1.30
C GLY A 52 -17.76 5.05 0.49
N VAL A 53 -16.66 4.52 -0.08
CA VAL A 53 -15.66 5.33 -0.78
C VAL A 53 -16.08 5.56 -2.22
N THR A 54 -16.47 6.79 -2.53
CA THR A 54 -16.86 7.19 -3.90
C THR A 54 -15.67 7.51 -4.80
N PHE A 55 -14.53 7.90 -4.21
CA PHE A 55 -13.32 8.27 -4.94
C PHE A 55 -12.05 7.96 -4.12
N ALA A 56 -11.03 7.46 -4.81
CA ALA A 56 -9.68 7.27 -4.28
C ALA A 56 -8.67 7.81 -5.30
N ASP A 57 -7.61 8.44 -4.80
CA ASP A 57 -6.51 8.98 -5.60
C ASP A 57 -5.19 8.26 -5.28
N CYS A 58 -4.09 8.69 -5.92
CA CYS A 58 -2.76 8.18 -5.63
C CYS A 58 -2.36 8.32 -4.15
N ARG A 59 -2.93 9.30 -3.42
CA ARG A 59 -2.65 9.48 -1.99
C ARG A 59 -3.35 8.41 -1.15
N ALA A 60 -4.58 8.06 -1.48
CA ALA A 60 -5.31 6.97 -0.84
C ALA A 60 -4.57 5.63 -1.04
N VAL A 61 -4.11 5.36 -2.27
CA VAL A 61 -3.28 4.18 -2.57
C VAL A 61 -1.98 4.19 -1.75
N GLY A 62 -1.28 5.32 -1.71
CA GLY A 62 -0.06 5.47 -0.92
C GLY A 62 -0.27 5.23 0.58
N ALA A 63 -1.40 5.70 1.14
CA ALA A 63 -1.76 5.46 2.54
C ALA A 63 -1.99 3.97 2.83
N LEU A 64 -2.71 3.25 1.96
CA LEU A 64 -2.95 1.81 2.11
C LEU A 64 -1.63 1.02 2.03
N VAL A 65 -0.76 1.37 1.09
CA VAL A 65 0.56 0.75 0.95
C VAL A 65 1.43 1.03 2.18
N ALA A 66 1.43 2.27 2.69
CA ALA A 66 2.16 2.61 3.91
C ALA A 66 1.67 1.81 5.12
N ALA A 67 0.36 1.64 5.27
CA ALA A 67 -0.23 0.82 6.34
C ALA A 67 0.15 -0.67 6.21
N ARG A 68 0.13 -1.21 4.99
CA ARG A 68 0.58 -2.59 4.74
C ARG A 68 2.07 -2.75 5.06
N ASN A 69 2.91 -1.79 4.69
CA ASN A 69 4.34 -1.86 4.96
C ASN A 69 4.62 -1.78 6.46
N LEU A 70 3.95 -0.88 7.18
CA LEU A 70 4.04 -0.81 8.63
C LEU A 70 3.58 -2.11 9.29
N ALA A 71 2.49 -2.74 8.81
CA ALA A 71 2.05 -4.03 9.32
C ALA A 71 3.12 -5.11 9.11
N ALA A 72 3.77 -5.14 7.93
CA ALA A 72 4.86 -6.07 7.64
C ALA A 72 6.10 -5.82 8.51
N GLU A 73 6.48 -4.56 8.73
CA GLU A 73 7.59 -4.17 9.61
C GLU A 73 7.34 -4.60 11.07
N LEU A 74 6.08 -4.54 11.51
CA LEU A 74 5.67 -4.95 12.86
C LEU A 74 5.35 -6.46 12.98
N GLY A 75 5.52 -7.25 11.92
CA GLY A 75 5.19 -8.69 11.92
C GLY A 75 3.69 -9.00 12.04
N ARG A 76 2.81 -8.07 11.65
CA ARG A 76 1.35 -8.16 11.80
C ARG A 76 0.68 -8.70 10.52
N PRO A 77 -0.55 -9.23 10.63
CA PRO A 77 -1.33 -9.64 9.46
C PRO A 77 -1.53 -8.50 8.45
N ARG A 78 -1.66 -8.87 7.18
CA ARG A 78 -1.93 -7.90 6.10
C ARG A 78 -3.28 -7.23 6.34
N PRO A 79 -3.40 -5.91 6.06
CA PRO A 79 -4.70 -5.25 6.05
C PRO A 79 -5.68 -5.92 5.09
N VAL A 80 -6.90 -6.11 5.55
CA VAL A 80 -8.00 -6.64 4.75
C VAL A 80 -8.83 -5.47 4.22
N LEU A 81 -9.07 -5.41 2.91
CA LEU A 81 -9.99 -4.44 2.31
C LEU A 81 -11.37 -5.10 2.19
N ARG A 82 -12.40 -4.46 2.74
CA ARG A 82 -13.79 -4.92 2.68
C ARG A 82 -14.64 -3.96 1.86
N GLY A 83 -15.52 -4.51 1.01
CA GLY A 83 -16.48 -3.72 0.25
C GLY A 83 -15.84 -2.80 -0.80
N THR A 84 -14.70 -3.18 -1.38
CA THR A 84 -13.96 -2.34 -2.34
C THR A 84 -14.81 -2.00 -3.58
N PRO A 85 -15.18 -0.72 -3.78
CA PRO A 85 -16.02 -0.34 -4.91
C PRO A 85 -15.31 -0.51 -6.26
N PRO A 86 -16.02 -0.76 -7.37
CA PRO A 86 -15.40 -1.00 -8.67
C PRO A 86 -14.41 0.10 -9.12
N PRO A 87 -14.64 1.41 -8.94
CA PRO A 87 -13.67 2.44 -9.28
C PRO A 87 -12.36 2.32 -8.49
N VAL A 88 -12.45 2.04 -7.19
CA VAL A 88 -11.30 1.85 -6.30
C VAL A 88 -10.54 0.57 -6.67
N ALA A 89 -11.27 -0.52 -6.96
CA ALA A 89 -10.67 -1.77 -7.41
C ALA A 89 -9.91 -1.58 -8.75
N ARG A 90 -10.47 -0.82 -9.70
CA ARG A 90 -9.79 -0.48 -10.97
C ARG A 90 -8.52 0.32 -10.72
N LEU A 91 -8.55 1.31 -9.82
CA LEU A 91 -7.37 2.09 -9.44
C LEU A 91 -6.27 1.20 -8.85
N LEU A 92 -6.62 0.30 -7.92
CA LEU A 92 -5.66 -0.64 -7.32
C LEU A 92 -5.07 -1.59 -8.37
N LYS A 93 -5.86 -2.04 -9.35
CA LYS A 93 -5.38 -2.88 -10.45
C LYS A 93 -4.46 -2.10 -11.38
N ALA A 94 -4.85 -0.89 -11.78
CA ALA A 94 -4.08 -0.02 -12.67
C ALA A 94 -2.72 0.39 -12.06
N THR A 95 -2.68 0.58 -10.74
CA THR A 95 -1.44 0.87 -9.99
C THR A 95 -0.64 -0.38 -9.65
N GLY A 96 -1.13 -1.58 -10.03
CA GLY A 96 -0.50 -2.84 -9.68
C GLY A 96 -0.53 -3.16 -8.17
N THR A 97 -1.23 -2.41 -7.34
CA THR A 97 -1.24 -2.57 -5.87
C THR A 97 -2.31 -3.54 -5.39
N HIS A 98 -3.26 -3.93 -6.24
CA HIS A 98 -4.38 -4.81 -5.88
C HIS A 98 -3.96 -6.11 -5.19
N HIS A 99 -2.88 -6.75 -5.64
CA HIS A 99 -2.39 -8.02 -5.10
C HIS A 99 -1.69 -7.90 -3.73
N LEU A 100 -1.42 -6.68 -3.27
CA LEU A 100 -0.77 -6.43 -1.98
C LEU A 100 -1.72 -6.60 -0.80
N PHE A 101 -3.03 -6.62 -1.06
CA PHE A 101 -4.09 -6.63 -0.06
C PHE A 101 -4.92 -7.91 -0.13
N THR A 102 -5.43 -8.35 1.01
CA THR A 102 -6.51 -9.34 1.05
C THR A 102 -7.83 -8.62 0.82
N HIS A 103 -8.69 -9.14 -0.05
CA HIS A 103 -10.00 -8.54 -0.34
C HIS A 103 -11.11 -9.43 0.18
N HIS A 104 -12.05 -8.84 0.91
CA HIS A 104 -13.31 -9.46 1.28
C HIS A 104 -14.44 -8.75 0.56
N ALA A 105 -15.39 -9.55 0.02
CA ALA A 105 -16.61 -9.05 -0.58
C ALA A 105 -17.49 -8.32 0.46
#